data_AF-A0A7S2QMS3-F1
#
_entry.id   AF-A0A7S2QMS3-F1
#
_cell.length_a   1.000
_cell.length_b   1.000
_cell.length_c   1.000
_cell.angle_alpha   90.00
_cell.angle_beta   90.00
_cell.angle_gamma   90.00
#
_symmetry.space_group_name_H-M   'P 1'
#
loop_
_entity.id
_entity.type
_entity.pdbx_description
1 polymer ?
#
loop_
_entity_poly.entity_id
_entity_poly.type
_entity_poly.pdbx_seq_one_letter_code
_entity_poly.pdbx_strand_id
1 'polypeptide(L)'
;DQMNEDLIYAEQCPYTEDWRVGVRRALKERLGLPERWQSTHLSEVPNCHTFHTEDNVKSCGYPGLNTLYCIHTVTLQVANPEHAAVQCIGLPVGQEFATQEGDMNFNSCSQDEALPIGSQLNIW
;
A
#
# COMPACT_ATOMS: atom_id res chain seq x y z
N ASP A 1 -18.38 12.24 -29.58
CA ASP A 1 -18.45 12.49 -28.13
C ASP A 1 -17.29 13.32 -27.67
N GLN A 2 -17.56 14.52 -27.15
CA GLN A 2 -16.55 15.33 -26.49
C GLN A 2 -16.54 14.88 -25.03
N MET A 3 -15.64 13.95 -24.67
CA MET A 3 -15.40 13.62 -23.27
C MET A 3 -15.02 14.91 -22.56
N ASN A 4 -15.72 15.23 -21.47
CA ASN A 4 -15.42 16.40 -20.69
C ASN A 4 -14.08 16.18 -19.96
N GLU A 5 -13.03 16.82 -20.45
CA GLU A 5 -11.66 16.67 -19.92
C GLU A 5 -11.62 16.99 -18.42
N ASP A 6 -12.43 17.93 -17.94
CA ASP A 6 -12.49 18.27 -16.52
C ASP A 6 -12.95 17.09 -15.64
N LEU A 7 -13.69 16.12 -16.20
CA LEU A 7 -14.14 14.94 -15.45
C LEU A 7 -13.03 13.91 -15.23
N ILE A 8 -12.07 13.80 -16.14
CA ILE A 8 -10.97 12.82 -16.02
C ILE A 8 -9.89 13.28 -15.04
N TYR A 9 -9.74 14.60 -14.86
CA TYR A 9 -8.82 15.20 -13.89
C TYR A 9 -9.44 15.43 -12.51
N ALA A 10 -10.75 15.22 -12.36
CA ALA A 10 -11.43 15.37 -11.08
C ALA A 10 -10.95 14.32 -10.07
N GLU A 11 -10.87 14.71 -8.79
CA GLU A 11 -10.55 13.80 -7.69
C GLU A 11 -11.52 12.62 -7.63
N GLN A 12 -12.81 12.89 -7.82
CA GLN A 12 -13.84 11.85 -7.97
C GLN A 12 -14.10 11.60 -9.45
N CYS A 13 -13.10 11.03 -10.12
CA CYS A 13 -13.23 10.59 -11.50
C CYS A 13 -14.09 9.30 -11.57
N PRO A 14 -15.18 9.27 -12.36
CA PRO A 14 -16.06 8.10 -12.44
C PRO A 14 -15.41 6.89 -13.13
N TYR A 15 -14.26 7.10 -13.79
CA TYR A 15 -13.49 6.06 -14.47
C TYR A 15 -12.43 5.40 -13.59
N THR A 16 -12.19 5.94 -12.39
CA THR A 16 -11.24 5.40 -11.42
C THR A 16 -11.97 4.78 -10.23
N GLU A 17 -11.33 3.83 -9.55
CA GLU A 17 -11.87 3.31 -8.29
C GLU A 17 -11.84 4.37 -7.18
N ASP A 18 -12.78 4.30 -6.24
CA ASP A 18 -12.73 5.13 -5.03
C ASP A 18 -11.47 4.82 -4.23
N TRP A 19 -10.74 5.88 -3.86
CA TRP A 19 -9.45 5.71 -3.20
C TRP A 19 -9.56 4.99 -1.85
N ARG A 20 -10.67 5.13 -1.09
CA ARG A 20 -10.85 4.43 0.19
C ARG A 20 -11.06 2.94 -0.02
N VAL A 21 -11.68 2.54 -1.13
CA VAL A 21 -11.74 1.14 -1.54
C VAL A 21 -10.35 0.64 -1.92
N GLY A 22 -9.61 1.40 -2.74
CA GLY A 22 -8.24 1.06 -3.15
C GLY A 22 -7.28 0.88 -1.97
N VAL A 23 -7.30 1.79 -0.99
CA VAL A 23 -6.47 1.71 0.23
C VAL A 23 -6.80 0.45 1.04
N ARG A 24 -8.07 0.15 1.29
CA ARG A 24 -8.47 -1.04 2.05
C ARG A 24 -8.00 -2.33 1.36
N ARG A 25 -8.13 -2.37 0.04
CA ARG A 25 -7.66 -3.48 -0.80
C ARG A 25 -6.15 -3.61 -0.75
N ALA A 26 -5.40 -2.52 -0.90
CA ALA A 26 -3.94 -2.52 -0.84
C ALA A 26 -3.40 -2.98 0.51
N LEU A 27 -3.99 -2.51 1.63
CA LEU A 27 -3.61 -2.96 2.98
C LEU A 27 -3.85 -4.46 3.18
N LYS A 28 -4.92 -5.00 2.58
CA LYS A 28 -5.23 -6.43 2.65
C LYS A 28 -4.32 -7.27 1.77
N GLU A 29 -4.17 -6.90 0.50
CA GLU A 29 -3.45 -7.69 -0.51
C GLU A 29 -1.92 -7.59 -0.36
N ARG A 30 -1.40 -6.41 -0.01
CA ARG A 30 0.05 -6.17 0.06
C ARG A 30 0.60 -6.38 1.46
N LEU A 31 -0.12 -5.93 2.49
CA LEU A 31 0.32 -6.01 3.89
C LEU A 31 -0.33 -7.16 4.67
N GLY A 32 -1.26 -7.90 4.07
CA GLY A 32 -1.96 -9.00 4.74
C GLY A 32 -2.88 -8.56 5.87
N LEU A 33 -3.28 -7.27 5.93
CA LEU A 33 -4.09 -6.71 7.02
C LEU A 33 -5.59 -6.85 6.70
N PRO A 34 -6.37 -7.71 7.38
CA PRO A 34 -7.77 -7.91 7.06
C PRO A 34 -8.61 -6.66 7.33
N GLU A 35 -9.68 -6.44 6.56
CA GLU A 35 -10.55 -5.25 6.71
C GLU A 35 -11.07 -5.04 8.14
N ARG A 36 -11.40 -6.13 8.85
CA ARG A 36 -11.82 -6.07 10.27
C ARG A 36 -10.73 -5.50 11.17
N TRP A 37 -9.48 -5.89 10.92
CA TRP A 37 -8.32 -5.36 11.64
C TRP A 37 -8.13 -3.88 11.31
N GLN A 38 -8.21 -3.51 10.02
CA GLN A 38 -8.07 -2.12 9.57
C GLN A 38 -9.09 -1.20 10.25
N SER A 39 -10.37 -1.57 10.27
CA SER A 39 -11.44 -0.75 10.89
C SER A 39 -11.31 -0.62 12.41
N THR A 40 -10.59 -1.54 13.06
CA THR A 40 -10.43 -1.54 14.53
C THR A 40 -9.17 -0.80 14.96
N HIS A 41 -8.10 -0.89 14.17
CA HIS A 41 -6.77 -0.43 14.57
C HIS A 41 -6.27 0.79 13.79
N LEU A 42 -6.88 1.14 12.66
CA LEU A 42 -6.50 2.30 11.86
C LEU A 42 -7.57 3.38 11.88
N SER A 43 -7.11 4.63 11.98
CA SER A 43 -7.93 5.82 11.80
C SER A 43 -7.31 6.71 10.73
N GLU A 44 -8.14 7.19 9.80
CA GLU A 44 -7.73 8.20 8.82
C GLU A 44 -7.33 9.51 9.55
N VAL A 45 -6.20 10.09 9.17
CA VAL A 45 -5.79 11.40 9.70
C VAL A 45 -6.44 12.49 8.86
N PRO A 46 -7.36 13.30 9.43
CA PRO A 46 -8.00 14.37 8.68
C PRO A 46 -6.97 15.38 8.15
N ASN A 47 -7.20 15.91 6.95
CA ASN A 47 -6.34 16.91 6.28
C ASN A 47 -4.95 16.41 5.81
N CYS A 48 -4.67 15.12 5.91
CA CYS A 48 -3.44 14.52 5.34
C CYS A 48 -3.69 13.81 4.01
N HIS A 49 -4.93 13.83 3.51
CA HIS A 49 -5.25 13.40 2.17
C HIS A 49 -4.86 14.48 1.17
N THR A 50 -4.13 14.09 0.12
CA THR A 50 -3.82 14.96 -1.02
C THR A 50 -4.06 14.20 -2.31
N PHE A 51 -4.50 14.93 -3.33
CA PHE A 51 -4.75 14.42 -4.67
C PHE A 51 -4.02 15.26 -5.69
N HIS A 52 -3.39 14.59 -6.66
CA HIS A 52 -2.84 15.24 -7.84
C HIS A 52 -2.84 14.26 -9.02
N THR A 53 -2.62 14.80 -10.21
CA THR A 53 -2.56 14.02 -11.44
C THR A 53 -1.20 14.17 -12.12
N GLU A 54 -0.76 13.10 -12.78
CA GLU A 54 0.39 13.12 -13.69
C GLU A 54 -0.08 12.69 -15.07
N ASP A 55 -0.10 13.63 -16.01
CA ASP A 55 -0.54 13.38 -17.39
C ASP A 55 0.64 13.16 -18.34
N ASN A 56 0.34 12.62 -19.53
CA ASN A 56 1.28 12.43 -20.62
C ASN A 56 2.46 11.53 -20.26
N VAL A 57 2.25 10.58 -19.33
CA VAL A 57 3.27 9.62 -18.93
C VAL A 57 3.27 8.45 -19.91
N LYS A 58 4.42 8.13 -20.49
CA LYS A 58 4.54 7.05 -21.47
C LYS A 58 4.17 5.70 -20.84
N SER A 59 3.21 5.00 -21.42
CA SER A 59 2.83 3.67 -20.94
C SER A 59 3.98 2.67 -21.12
N CYS A 60 4.34 1.95 -20.06
CA CYS A 60 5.35 0.88 -20.13
C CYS A 60 4.84 -0.34 -20.92
N GLY A 61 3.53 -0.59 -20.91
CA GLY A 61 2.92 -1.79 -21.49
C GLY A 61 2.49 -1.65 -22.95
N TYR A 62 2.31 -0.42 -23.44
CA TYR A 62 1.85 -0.18 -24.80
C TYR A 62 2.58 1.02 -25.46
N PRO A 63 3.44 0.77 -26.46
CA PRO A 63 4.16 1.83 -27.15
C PRO A 63 3.22 2.84 -27.82
N GLY A 64 3.47 4.13 -27.59
CA GLY A 64 2.70 5.22 -28.21
C GLY A 64 1.38 5.55 -27.49
N LEU A 65 1.06 4.86 -26.39
CA LEU A 65 -0.05 5.22 -25.51
C LEU A 65 0.47 6.00 -24.31
N ASN A 66 -0.18 7.11 -24.01
CA ASN A 66 0.07 7.90 -22.81
C ASN A 66 -0.90 7.50 -21.70
N THR A 67 -0.44 7.66 -20.46
CA THR A 67 -1.15 7.32 -19.24
C THR A 67 -1.32 8.60 -18.42
N LEU A 68 -2.53 8.77 -17.90
CA LEU A 68 -2.87 9.73 -16.85
C LEU A 68 -2.91 8.96 -15.53
N TYR A 69 -2.07 9.34 -14.57
CA TYR A 69 -2.12 8.82 -13.21
C TYR A 69 -2.94 9.76 -12.33
N CYS A 70 -3.89 9.18 -11.60
CA CYS A 70 -4.62 9.84 -10.51
C CYS A 70 -4.01 9.35 -9.19
N ILE A 71 -3.30 10.23 -8.49
CA ILE A 71 -2.50 9.86 -7.33
C ILE A 71 -3.16 10.43 -6.06
N HIS A 72 -3.61 9.52 -5.19
CA HIS A 72 -4.09 9.85 -3.85
C HIS A 72 -3.05 9.46 -2.82
N THR A 73 -2.55 10.44 -2.08
CA THR A 73 -1.68 10.22 -0.91
C THR A 73 -2.53 10.32 0.34
N VAL A 74 -2.49 9.27 1.16
CA VAL A 74 -3.28 9.15 2.39
C VAL A 74 -2.41 8.86 3.58
N THR A 75 -2.81 9.34 4.76
CA THR A 75 -2.14 9.03 6.03
C THR A 75 -3.13 8.34 6.97
N LEU A 76 -2.72 7.18 7.49
CA LEU A 76 -3.46 6.43 8.50
C LEU A 76 -2.65 6.38 9.77
N GLN A 77 -3.32 6.53 10.91
CA GLN A 77 -2.73 6.42 12.24
C GLN A 77 -3.20 5.13 12.91
N VAL A 78 -2.30 4.48 13.64
CA VAL A 78 -2.64 3.36 14.51
C VAL A 78 -3.28 3.89 15.79
N ALA A 79 -4.53 3.51 16.06
CA ALA A 79 -5.32 4.03 17.17
C ALA A 79 -4.73 3.68 18.54
N ASN A 80 -4.16 2.48 18.68
CA ASN A 80 -3.47 2.04 19.90
C ASN A 80 -2.20 1.23 19.55
N PRO A 81 -1.01 1.86 19.59
CA PRO A 81 0.27 1.20 19.29
C PRO A 81 0.66 0.08 20.26
N GLU A 82 0.11 0.05 21.48
CA GLU A 82 0.43 -0.97 22.48
C GLU A 82 -0.48 -2.21 22.38
N HIS A 83 -1.49 -2.17 21.50
CA HIS A 83 -2.42 -3.28 21.36
C HIS A 83 -1.74 -4.52 20.76
N ALA A 84 -1.92 -5.71 21.36
CA ALA A 84 -1.24 -6.92 20.90
C ALA A 84 -1.46 -7.24 19.41
N ALA A 85 -2.64 -6.91 18.86
CA ALA A 85 -2.95 -7.11 17.45
C ALA A 85 -2.13 -6.26 16.48
N VAL A 86 -1.44 -5.19 16.93
CA VAL A 86 -0.59 -4.36 16.07
C VAL A 86 0.88 -4.80 16.07
N GLN A 87 1.21 -5.86 16.80
CA GLN A 87 2.54 -6.48 16.75
C GLN A 87 2.88 -7.04 15.37
N CYS A 88 1.88 -7.40 14.58
CA CYS A 88 2.07 -7.86 13.19
C CYS A 88 2.67 -6.80 12.26
N ILE A 89 2.59 -5.51 12.65
CA ILE A 89 3.23 -4.39 11.95
C ILE A 89 4.40 -3.82 12.75
N GLY A 90 4.97 -4.62 13.67
CA GLY A 90 6.18 -4.25 14.41
C GLY A 90 5.98 -3.34 15.61
N LEU A 91 4.74 -2.97 15.96
CA LEU A 91 4.47 -2.06 17.08
C LEU A 91 4.37 -2.81 18.43
N PRO A 92 4.66 -2.16 19.57
CA PRO A 92 5.06 -0.75 19.73
C PRO A 92 6.57 -0.49 19.54
N VAL A 93 7.39 -1.54 19.49
CA VAL A 93 8.86 -1.43 19.56
C VAL A 93 9.48 -0.94 18.24
N GLY A 94 8.70 -0.94 17.16
CA GLY A 94 9.19 -0.59 15.81
C GLY A 94 10.06 -1.70 15.22
N GLN A 95 9.73 -2.96 15.53
CA GLN A 95 10.44 -4.11 14.98
C GLN A 95 10.14 -4.24 13.48
N GLU A 96 11.11 -4.75 12.72
CA GLU A 96 10.90 -5.09 11.32
C GLU A 96 9.77 -6.11 11.17
N PHE A 97 8.93 -5.93 10.16
CA PHE A 97 7.84 -6.84 9.83
C PHE A 97 7.84 -7.10 8.33
N ALA A 98 7.46 -8.33 7.96
CA ALA A 98 7.31 -8.76 6.59
C ALA A 98 5.88 -8.49 6.11
N THR A 99 5.76 -7.95 4.90
CA THR A 99 4.48 -7.81 4.21
C THR A 99 4.27 -9.03 3.31
N GLN A 100 3.03 -9.30 2.88
CA GLN A 100 2.79 -10.45 2.00
C GLN A 100 3.51 -10.36 0.64
N GLU A 101 3.91 -9.16 0.22
CA GLU A 101 4.77 -8.96 -0.96
C GLU A 101 6.25 -9.33 -0.73
N GLY A 102 6.67 -9.61 0.51
CA GLY A 102 8.04 -9.96 0.86
C GLY A 102 8.09 -10.88 2.07
N ASP A 103 7.97 -12.19 1.83
CA ASP A 103 8.04 -13.23 2.86
C ASP A 103 9.45 -13.30 3.48
N MET A 104 9.60 -12.83 4.71
CA MET A 104 10.72 -13.15 5.61
C MET A 104 10.17 -13.41 7.01
N ASN A 105 9.48 -14.53 7.16
CA ASN A 105 9.12 -15.07 8.47
C ASN A 105 10.35 -15.73 9.12
N PHE A 106 11.29 -14.93 9.67
CA PHE A 106 12.35 -15.45 10.54
C PHE A 106 11.79 -15.69 11.95
N ASN A 107 10.89 -16.66 12.06
CA ASN A 107 10.52 -17.17 13.36
C ASN A 107 11.73 -17.89 13.97
N SER A 108 12.09 -17.49 15.19
CA SER A 108 13.06 -18.09 16.11
C SER A 108 14.55 -17.86 15.83
N CYS A 109 15.14 -16.95 16.62
CA CYS A 109 16.49 -17.13 17.13
C CYS A 109 16.50 -18.42 17.98
N SER A 110 17.01 -19.52 17.45
CA SER A 110 17.49 -20.68 18.21
C SER A 110 18.47 -21.50 17.37
N GLN A 111 19.75 -21.23 17.61
CA GLN A 111 20.93 -22.12 17.57
C GLN A 111 21.25 -22.97 16.33
N ASP A 112 22.46 -22.67 15.81
CA ASP A 112 23.45 -23.59 15.23
C ASP A 112 23.01 -24.55 14.11
N GLU A 113 23.22 -24.14 12.86
CA GLU A 113 24.15 -24.75 11.89
C GLU A 113 23.84 -24.27 10.46
N ALA A 114 24.88 -23.73 9.81
CA ALA A 114 25.09 -23.61 8.37
C ALA A 114 23.94 -23.07 7.48
N LEU A 115 24.05 -21.78 7.13
CA LEU A 115 23.44 -21.20 5.92
C LEU A 115 23.85 -21.98 4.66
N PRO A 116 22.92 -22.28 3.74
CA PRO A 116 23.24 -22.29 2.32
C PRO A 116 22.71 -21.00 1.69
N ILE A 117 23.69 -20.23 1.21
CA ILE A 117 23.57 -19.13 0.26
C ILE A 117 22.64 -19.50 -0.89
N GLY A 118 21.62 -18.67 -1.11
CA GLY A 118 20.69 -18.82 -2.23
C GLY A 118 19.68 -17.69 -2.37
N SER A 119 19.95 -16.50 -1.83
CA SER A 119 19.13 -15.31 -2.10
C SER A 119 19.53 -14.70 -3.44
N GLN A 120 18.93 -15.19 -4.54
CA GLN A 120 18.87 -14.38 -5.75
C GLN A 120 17.77 -13.34 -5.57
N LEU A 121 18.20 -12.16 -5.13
CA LEU A 121 17.45 -10.92 -5.14
C LEU A 121 17.24 -10.50 -6.59
N ASN A 122 16.00 -10.57 -7.10
CA ASN A 122 15.64 -9.84 -8.31
C ASN A 122 15.46 -8.37 -7.94
N ILE A 123 16.56 -7.62 -8.03
CA ILE A 123 16.52 -6.16 -8.08
C ILE A 123 16.37 -5.81 -9.57
N TRP A 124 15.21 -5.28 -9.94
CA TRP A 124 15.00 -4.64 -11.25
C TRP A 124 15.45 -3.19 -11.19
#